data_AF-A0A544Y3U7-F1
#
_entry.id   AF-A0A544Y3U7-F1
#
_cell.length_a   1.000
_cell.length_b   1.000
_cell.length_c   1.000
_cell.angle_alpha   90.00
_cell.angle_beta   90.00
_cell.angle_gamma   90.00
#
_symmetry.space_group_name_H-M   'P 1'
#
loop_
_entity.id
_entity.type
_entity.pdbx_description
1 polymer ?
#
loop_
_entity_poly.entity_id
_entity_poly.type
_entity_poly.pdbx_seq_one_letter_code
_entity_poly.pdbx_strand_id
1 'polypeptide(L)'
;GKAQFGGQRFGEMEVWALEAYGAAYALQELLTIKSDDVLGRVKVYEAIVKGENIPEAGIPESFKVLIKEMQSLCLNVEVLSSDGMSIEMRDTDEDVFRAAEELGIDLSRRPHEGAMTVD
;
A
#
# COMPACT_ATOMS: atom_id res chain seq x y z
N GLY A 1 -19.30 5.08 5.35
CA GLY A 1 -20.77 5.24 5.50
C GLY A 1 -21.29 6.33 4.58
N LYS A 2 -22.60 6.34 4.26
CA LYS A 2 -23.20 7.26 3.26
C LYS A 2 -22.86 8.75 3.50
N ALA A 3 -22.79 9.18 4.75
CA ALA A 3 -22.45 10.56 5.12
C ALA A 3 -21.02 11.00 4.73
N GLN A 4 -20.10 10.04 4.53
CA GLN A 4 -18.71 10.30 4.15
C GLN A 4 -18.41 9.84 2.72
N PHE A 5 -19.43 9.55 1.90
CA PHE A 5 -19.26 8.89 0.59
C PHE A 5 -18.39 7.61 0.67
N GLY A 6 -18.50 6.88 1.79
CA GLY A 6 -17.69 5.68 2.00
C GLY A 6 -18.17 4.48 1.19
N GLY A 7 -17.26 3.54 0.95
CA GLY A 7 -17.53 2.28 0.25
C GLY A 7 -18.48 1.34 1.00
N GLN A 8 -18.81 0.23 0.33
CA GLN A 8 -19.55 -0.88 0.91
C GLN A 8 -18.61 -1.78 1.72
N ARG A 9 -19.14 -2.38 2.78
CA ARG A 9 -18.40 -3.40 3.54
C ARG A 9 -18.49 -4.72 2.78
N PHE A 10 -17.35 -5.26 2.42
CA PHE A 10 -17.21 -6.65 2.00
C PHE A 10 -16.79 -7.46 3.21
N GLY A 11 -17.68 -8.31 3.73
CA GLY A 11 -17.50 -9.04 4.98
C GLY A 11 -17.05 -10.48 4.76
N GLU A 12 -16.88 -11.18 5.88
CA GLU A 12 -16.42 -12.58 5.91
C GLU A 12 -17.38 -13.52 5.16
N MET A 13 -18.69 -13.31 5.28
CA MET A 13 -19.67 -14.12 4.55
C MET A 13 -19.58 -13.93 3.04
N GLU A 14 -19.31 -12.71 2.57
CA GLU A 14 -19.12 -12.45 1.14
C GLU A 14 -17.78 -13.00 0.63
N VAL A 15 -16.73 -12.99 1.46
CA VAL A 15 -15.47 -13.67 1.17
C VAL A 15 -15.72 -15.16 0.94
N TRP A 16 -16.43 -15.83 1.86
CA TRP A 16 -16.77 -17.25 1.70
C TRP A 16 -17.55 -17.53 0.42
N ALA A 17 -18.46 -16.63 0.03
CA ALA A 17 -19.19 -16.76 -1.21
C ALA A 17 -18.25 -16.75 -2.42
N LEU A 18 -17.32 -15.79 -2.50
CA LEU A 18 -16.36 -15.72 -3.62
C LEU A 18 -15.39 -16.91 -3.65
N GLU A 19 -14.95 -17.38 -2.47
CA GLU A 19 -14.11 -18.56 -2.35
C GLU A 19 -14.84 -19.82 -2.84
N ALA A 20 -16.11 -19.99 -2.46
CA ALA A 20 -16.94 -21.10 -2.93
C ALA A 20 -17.19 -21.07 -4.44
N TYR A 21 -17.27 -19.87 -5.04
CA TYR A 21 -17.32 -19.70 -6.50
C TYR A 21 -15.97 -19.96 -7.19
N GLY A 22 -14.85 -20.03 -6.46
CA GLY A 22 -13.52 -20.16 -7.03
C GLY A 22 -13.01 -18.87 -7.70
N ALA A 23 -13.56 -17.71 -7.33
CA ALA A 23 -13.26 -16.43 -7.96
C ALA A 23 -12.03 -15.74 -7.32
N ALA A 24 -10.87 -16.39 -7.39
CA ALA A 24 -9.65 -15.96 -6.70
C ALA A 24 -9.20 -14.54 -7.07
N TYR A 25 -9.19 -14.19 -8.37
CA TYR A 25 -8.79 -12.86 -8.83
C TYR A 25 -9.75 -11.76 -8.38
N ALA A 26 -11.06 -12.04 -8.38
CA ALA A 26 -12.05 -11.07 -7.92
C ALA A 26 -11.93 -10.80 -6.42
N LEU A 27 -11.67 -11.86 -5.63
CA LEU A 27 -11.43 -11.74 -4.19
C LEU A 27 -10.15 -10.96 -3.91
N GLN A 28 -9.05 -11.29 -4.60
CA GLN A 28 -7.78 -10.57 -4.45
C GLN A 28 -7.96 -9.08 -4.78
N GLU A 29 -8.61 -8.76 -5.90
CA GLU A 29 -8.87 -7.38 -6.34
C GLU A 29 -9.68 -6.58 -5.31
N LEU A 30 -10.70 -7.21 -4.70
CA LEU A 30 -11.51 -6.59 -3.64
C LEU A 30 -10.70 -6.30 -2.37
N LEU A 31 -9.85 -7.23 -1.94
CA LEU A 31 -9.08 -7.11 -0.68
C LEU A 31 -7.81 -6.26 -0.81
N THR A 32 -7.33 -6.00 -2.03
CA THR A 32 -6.08 -5.27 -2.29
C THR A 32 -6.37 -3.91 -2.92
N ILE A 33 -6.32 -3.83 -4.25
CA ILE A 33 -6.37 -2.61 -5.06
C ILE A 33 -7.69 -1.82 -4.93
N LYS A 34 -8.79 -2.46 -4.48
CA LYS A 34 -10.05 -1.78 -4.17
C LYS A 34 -10.23 -1.40 -2.70
N SER A 35 -9.38 -1.90 -1.80
CA SER A 35 -9.46 -1.60 -0.36
C SER A 35 -8.26 -0.80 0.11
N ASP A 36 -7.13 -1.49 0.40
CA ASP A 36 -6.08 -0.99 1.29
C ASP A 36 -4.68 -1.00 0.65
N ASP A 37 -4.55 -1.37 -0.63
CA ASP A 37 -3.28 -1.20 -1.36
C ASP A 37 -3.14 0.26 -1.85
N VAL A 38 -2.34 1.05 -1.13
CA VAL A 38 -2.18 2.50 -1.35
C VAL A 38 -1.54 2.82 -2.69
N LEU A 39 -0.52 2.07 -3.10
CA LEU A 39 0.15 2.30 -4.39
C LEU A 39 -0.66 1.68 -5.53
N GLY A 40 -1.21 0.50 -5.31
CA GLY A 40 -2.00 -0.23 -6.29
C GLY A 40 -3.24 0.55 -6.72
N ARG A 41 -3.98 1.15 -5.78
CA ARG A 41 -5.20 1.89 -6.13
C ARG A 41 -4.96 3.13 -7.01
N VAL A 42 -3.82 3.81 -6.86
CA VAL A 42 -3.45 4.93 -7.74
C VAL A 42 -3.10 4.44 -9.14
N LYS A 43 -2.28 3.37 -9.23
CA LYS A 43 -1.89 2.78 -10.51
C LYS A 43 -3.08 2.19 -11.27
N VAL A 44 -4.03 1.58 -10.57
CA VAL A 44 -5.28 1.09 -11.17
C VAL A 44 -6.11 2.23 -11.74
N TYR A 45 -6.22 3.34 -11.02
CA TYR A 45 -6.93 4.51 -11.53
C TYR A 45 -6.29 5.05 -12.81
N GLU A 46 -4.95 5.16 -12.83
CA GLU A 46 -4.19 5.58 -14.00
C GLU A 46 -4.37 4.62 -15.19
N ALA A 47 -4.26 3.31 -14.95
CA ALA A 47 -4.45 2.28 -15.97
C ALA A 47 -5.86 2.34 -16.59
N ILE A 48 -6.90 2.51 -15.77
CA ILE A 48 -8.28 2.65 -16.24
C ILE A 48 -8.45 3.89 -17.13
N VAL A 49 -7.85 5.02 -16.75
CA VAL A 49 -7.91 6.27 -17.54
C VAL A 49 -7.16 6.13 -18.86
N LYS A 50 -6.04 5.39 -18.88
CA LYS A 50 -5.22 5.15 -20.08
C LYS A 50 -5.75 4.03 -20.97
N GLY A 51 -6.69 3.22 -20.48
CA GLY A 51 -7.15 2.01 -21.18
C GLY A 51 -6.11 0.89 -21.20
N GLU A 52 -5.21 0.87 -20.22
CA GLU A 52 -4.19 -0.16 -20.05
C GLU A 52 -4.71 -1.30 -19.16
N ASN A 53 -3.99 -2.42 -19.14
CA ASN A 53 -4.33 -3.53 -18.27
C ASN A 53 -4.09 -3.16 -16.80
N ILE A 54 -4.94 -3.70 -15.93
CA ILE A 54 -4.85 -3.52 -14.47
C ILE A 54 -3.53 -4.15 -13.98
N PRO A 55 -2.71 -3.41 -13.22
CA PRO A 55 -1.45 -3.93 -12.67
C PRO A 55 -1.69 -5.02 -11.61
N GLU A 56 -0.64 -5.80 -11.32
CA GLU A 56 -0.69 -6.79 -10.23
C GLU A 56 -0.85 -6.12 -8.86
N ALA A 57 -1.61 -6.79 -7.99
CA ALA A 57 -1.89 -6.35 -6.63
C ALA A 57 -0.67 -6.52 -5.72
N GLY A 58 -0.45 -5.54 -4.84
CA GLY A 58 0.60 -5.57 -3.82
C GLY A 58 0.15 -6.17 -2.49
N ILE A 59 0.97 -5.93 -1.46
CA ILE A 59 0.70 -6.35 -0.08
C ILE A 59 -0.28 -5.36 0.57
N PRO A 60 -1.39 -5.82 1.16
CA PRO A 60 -2.31 -4.94 1.89
C PRO A 60 -1.66 -4.26 3.11
N GLU A 61 -1.94 -2.99 3.33
CA GLU A 61 -1.45 -2.27 4.51
C GLU A 61 -1.99 -2.86 5.82
N SER A 62 -3.20 -3.41 5.81
CA SER A 62 -3.78 -4.11 6.97
C SER A 62 -2.92 -5.29 7.45
N PHE A 63 -2.21 -5.97 6.54
CA PHE A 63 -1.29 -7.04 6.92
C PHE A 63 -0.02 -6.49 7.59
N LYS A 64 0.52 -5.36 7.12
CA LYS A 64 1.65 -4.69 7.75
C LYS A 64 1.29 -4.22 9.16
N VAL A 65 0.10 -3.63 9.33
CA VAL A 65 -0.41 -3.21 10.64
C VAL A 65 -0.55 -4.41 11.59
N LEU A 66 -1.10 -5.53 11.12
CA LEU A 66 -1.19 -6.76 11.92
C LEU A 66 0.18 -7.22 12.45
N ILE A 67 1.23 -7.19 11.61
CA ILE A 67 2.58 -7.56 12.05
C ILE A 67 3.07 -6.62 13.15
N LYS A 68 2.91 -5.30 12.97
CA LYS A 68 3.31 -4.30 13.98
C LYS A 68 2.52 -4.46 15.29
N GLU A 69 1.23 -4.79 15.21
CA GLU A 69 0.40 -5.08 16.38
C GLU A 69 0.90 -6.32 17.14
N MET A 70 1.26 -7.40 16.44
CA MET A 70 1.85 -8.58 17.08
C MET A 70 3.22 -8.26 17.72
N GLN A 71 4.06 -7.49 17.02
CA GLN A 71 5.35 -7.02 17.54
C GLN A 71 5.20 -6.15 18.80
N SER A 72 4.12 -5.35 18.88
CA SER A 72 3.82 -4.55 20.07
C SER A 72 3.52 -5.40 21.32
N LEU A 73 3.09 -6.64 21.12
CA LEU A 73 2.88 -7.64 22.18
C LEU A 73 4.16 -8.44 22.50
N CYS A 74 5.33 -7.97 22.05
CA CYS A 74 6.62 -8.65 22.18
C CYS A 74 6.68 -10.01 21.46
N LEU A 75 5.85 -10.23 20.43
CA LEU A 75 5.94 -11.41 19.57
C LEU A 75 6.92 -11.13 18.42
N ASN A 76 7.92 -12.00 18.25
CA ASN A 76 8.77 -11.93 17.06
C ASN A 76 8.06 -12.61 15.88
N VAL A 77 7.58 -11.82 14.92
CA VAL A 77 6.91 -12.29 13.71
C VAL A 77 7.72 -11.83 12.52
N GLU A 78 8.16 -12.79 11.72
CA GLU A 78 8.98 -12.58 10.53
C GLU A 78 8.33 -13.25 9.33
N VAL A 79 8.38 -12.60 8.17
CA VAL A 79 7.93 -13.18 6.90
C VAL A 79 9.15 -13.79 6.20
N LEU A 80 9.09 -15.08 5.93
CA LEU A 80 10.20 -15.83 5.35
C LEU A 80 9.97 -16.06 3.86
N SER A 81 11.04 -15.88 3.07
CA SER A 81 11.10 -16.34 1.69
C SER A 81 11.21 -17.88 1.62
N SER A 82 11.07 -18.45 0.42
CA SER A 82 11.33 -19.88 0.16
C SER A 82 12.70 -20.34 0.63
N ASP A 83 13.68 -19.43 0.62
CA ASP A 83 15.07 -19.70 0.96
C ASP A 83 15.34 -19.55 2.48
N GLY A 84 14.30 -19.30 3.29
CA GLY A 84 14.40 -19.10 4.73
C GLY A 84 14.96 -17.75 5.17
N MET A 85 15.19 -16.83 4.22
CA MET A 85 15.61 -15.46 4.52
C MET A 85 14.41 -14.61 4.94
N SER A 86 14.60 -13.77 5.95
CA SER A 86 13.61 -12.79 6.39
C SER A 86 13.42 -11.71 5.33
N ILE A 87 12.17 -11.47 4.95
CA ILE A 87 11.76 -10.39 4.05
C ILE A 87 11.37 -9.20 4.92
N GLU A 88 12.11 -8.10 4.78
CA GLU A 88 11.69 -6.84 5.37
C GLU A 88 10.53 -6.25 4.56
N MET A 89 9.41 -6.00 5.23
CA MET A 89 8.29 -5.28 4.64
C MET A 89 8.62 -3.79 4.67
N ARG A 90 8.91 -3.20 3.51
CA ARG A 90 9.17 -1.76 3.40
C ARG A 90 7.98 -0.94 3.91
N ASP A 91 8.31 0.06 4.71
CA ASP A 91 7.34 1.04 5.21
C ASP A 91 6.95 2.00 4.09
N THR A 92 5.68 2.39 4.06
CA THR A 92 5.06 3.24 3.04
C THR A 92 5.72 4.61 2.92
N ASP A 93 6.40 5.06 3.98
CA ASP A 93 7.18 6.30 3.98
C ASP A 93 8.33 6.26 2.97
N GLU A 94 9.04 5.13 2.83
CA GLU A 94 10.15 5.00 1.87
C GLU A 94 9.66 5.15 0.42
N ASP A 95 8.46 4.66 0.12
CA ASP A 95 7.87 4.75 -1.22
C ASP A 95 7.45 6.21 -1.53
N VAL A 96 6.99 6.98 -0.54
CA VAL A 96 6.70 8.41 -0.69
C VAL A 96 7.98 9.20 -0.93
N PHE A 97 9.05 8.90 -0.18
CA PHE A 97 10.36 9.53 -0.38
C PHE A 97 10.92 9.25 -1.78
N ARG A 98 10.82 8.01 -2.28
CA ARG A 98 11.24 7.69 -3.65
C ARG A 98 10.38 8.36 -4.71
N ALA A 99 9.06 8.42 -4.54
CA ALA A 99 8.19 9.11 -5.49
C ALA A 99 8.51 10.62 -5.58
N ALA A 100 8.83 11.25 -4.43
CA ALA A 100 9.28 12.64 -4.40
C ALA A 100 10.65 12.82 -5.10
N GLU A 101 11.58 11.88 -4.89
CA GLU A 101 12.89 11.86 -5.55
C GLU A 101 12.78 11.66 -7.06
N GLU A 102 11.89 10.77 -7.52
CA GLU A 102 11.62 10.50 -8.94
C GLU A 102 10.98 11.70 -9.66
N LEU A 103 10.28 12.56 -8.90
CA LEU A 103 9.75 13.85 -9.36
C LEU A 103 10.77 15.00 -9.26
N GLY A 104 11.99 14.75 -8.80
CA GLY A 104 13.05 15.75 -8.65
C GLY A 104 12.80 16.76 -7.52
N ILE A 105 11.96 16.41 -6.54
CA ILE A 105 11.65 17.27 -5.39
C ILE A 105 12.66 16.96 -4.28
N ASP A 106 13.73 17.76 -4.22
CA ASP A 106 14.73 17.67 -3.16
C ASP A 106 14.21 18.30 -1.85
N LEU A 107 13.70 17.45 -0.95
CA LEU A 107 13.27 17.84 0.40
C LEU A 107 14.44 18.13 1.36
N SER A 108 15.70 17.96 0.94
CA SER A 108 16.88 18.28 1.76
C SER A 108 17.24 19.78 1.75
N ARG A 109 16.71 20.55 0.80
CA ARG A 109 17.07 21.96 0.61
C ARG A 109 16.38 22.86 1.64
N ARG A 110 17.05 23.11 2.77
CA ARG A 110 16.64 24.16 3.72
C ARG A 110 16.65 25.53 3.00
N PRO A 111 15.54 26.28 2.96
CA PRO A 111 15.44 27.51 2.19
C PRO A 111 16.21 28.73 2.76
N HIS A 112 17.05 28.56 3.80
CA HIS A 112 17.55 29.69 4.60
C HIS A 112 19.07 29.83 4.78
N GLU A 113 19.91 29.09 4.03
CA GLU A 113 21.38 29.24 4.13
C GLU A 113 22.00 30.30 3.18
N GLY A 114 21.22 30.91 2.28
CA GLY A 114 21.75 31.83 1.25
C GLY A 114 21.60 33.34 1.54
N ALA A 115 21.04 33.75 2.68
CA ALA A 115 20.62 35.14 2.90
C ALA A 115 21.58 36.01 3.75
N MET A 116 22.77 35.51 4.10
CA MET A 116 23.75 36.30 4.87
C MET A 116 25.12 36.37 4.19
N THR A 117 25.17 36.87 2.97
CA THR A 117 26.35 37.57 2.44
C THR A 117 25.90 38.60 1.41
N VAL A 118 25.65 39.83 1.88
CA VAL A 118 25.73 41.04 1.05
C VAL A 118 26.56 42.03 1.87
N ASP A 119 27.49 42.68 1.17
CA ASP A 119 28.67 43.43 1.62
C ASP A 119 28.50 44.37 2.84
#